data_AF-A0A5A7UB36-F1
#
_entry.id   AF-A0A5A7UB36-F1
#
_cell.length_a   1.000
_cell.length_b   1.000
_cell.length_c   1.000
_cell.angle_alpha   90.00
_cell.angle_beta   90.00
_cell.angle_gamma   90.00
#
_symmetry.space_group_name_H-M   'P 1'
#
loop_
_entity.id
_entity.type
_entity.pdbx_description
1 polymer ?
#
loop_
_entity_poly.entity_id
_entity_poly.type
_entity_poly.pdbx_seq_one_letter_code
_entity_poly.pdbx_strand_id
1 'polypeptide(L)' 'MPGLDPKVAVHHLAIKPGYRPIKQAQRRFRPELIPQIEVEVNKLIEAGFIREVKYPTWIANIVPVRKKNGSFVFV' A
#
# COMPACT_ATOMS: atom_id res chain seq x y z
N MET A 1 3.96 9.17 -10.15
CA MET A 1 4.78 10.37 -9.87
C MET A 1 4.12 11.54 -10.54
N PRO A 2 3.62 12.53 -9.78
CA PRO A 2 3.03 13.73 -10.36
C PRO A 2 4.03 14.37 -11.34
N GLY A 3 3.58 14.68 -12.56
CA GLY A 3 4.40 15.38 -13.55
C GLY A 3 5.27 14.51 -14.48
N LEU A 4 5.30 13.18 -14.33
CA LEU A 4 5.98 12.29 -15.30
C LEU A 4 4.97 11.60 -16.22
N ASP A 5 5.35 11.42 -17.50
CA ASP A 5 4.55 10.68 -18.48
C ASP A 5 4.32 9.24 -18.00
N PRO A 6 3.05 8.81 -17.82
CA PRO A 6 2.72 7.45 -17.42
C PRO A 6 3.33 6.38 -18.33
N LYS A 7 3.54 6.66 -19.62
CA LYS A 7 4.15 5.69 -20.55
C LYS A 7 5.59 5.33 -20.19
N VAL A 8 6.28 6.21 -19.47
CA VAL A 8 7.67 6.01 -19.03
C VAL A 8 7.71 5.60 -17.56
N ALA A 9 6.85 6.18 -16.73
CA ALA A 9 6.89 6.02 -15.28
C ALA A 9 6.08 4.82 -14.74
N VAL A 10 5.20 4.22 -15.55
CA VAL A 10 4.37 3.08 -15.12
C VAL A 10 4.97 1.78 -15.62
N HIS A 11 5.25 0.89 -14.66
CA HIS A 11 5.59 -0.50 -14.98
C HIS A 11 4.31 -1.36 -15.05
N HIS A 12 4.19 -2.14 -16.11
CA HIS A 12 3.14 -3.14 -16.25
C HIS A 12 3.66 -4.50 -15.80
N LEU A 13 3.16 -4.99 -14.66
CA LEU A 13 3.51 -6.30 -14.15
C LEU A 13 3.03 -7.41 -15.10
N ALA A 14 3.93 -8.30 -15.50
CA ALA A 14 3.59 -9.48 -16.28
C ALA A 14 2.91 -10.53 -15.38
N ILE A 15 1.59 -10.65 -15.47
CA ILE A 15 0.80 -11.63 -14.72
C ILE A 15 0.45 -12.80 -15.63
N LYS A 16 0.61 -14.04 -15.13
CA LYS A 16 0.23 -15.25 -15.88
C LYS A 16 -1.26 -15.21 -16.26
N PRO A 17 -1.62 -15.44 -17.54
CA PRO A 17 -3.03 -15.53 -17.94
C PRO A 17 -3.80 -16.56 -17.12
N GLY A 18 -5.02 -16.21 -16.70
CA GLY A 18 -5.88 -17.07 -15.88
C GLY A 18 -5.52 -17.12 -14.39
N TYR A 19 -4.53 -16.34 -13.92
CA TYR A 19 -4.25 -16.25 -12.49
C TYR A 19 -5.42 -15.59 -11.74
N ARG A 20 -5.82 -16.19 -10.61
CA ARG A 20 -6.92 -15.69 -9.79
C ARG A 20 -6.41 -14.66 -8.78
N PRO A 21 -6.99 -13.45 -8.72
CA PRO A 21 -6.63 -12.45 -7.70
C PRO A 21 -6.90 -12.97 -6.28
N ILE A 22 -6.04 -12.61 -5.33
CA ILE A 22 -6.16 -13.03 -3.92
C ILE A 22 -6.53 -11.82 -3.06
N LYS A 23 -7.58 -11.96 -2.25
CA LYS A 23 -7.90 -11.04 -1.16
C LYS A 23 -7.37 -11.63 0.14
N GLN A 24 -6.24 -11.11 0.60
CA GLN A 24 -5.69 -11.55 1.88
C GLN A 24 -6.61 -11.09 3.03
N ALA A 25 -6.79 -11.96 4.02
CA ALA A 25 -7.49 -11.59 5.25
C ALA A 25 -6.68 -10.51 5.97
N GLN A 26 -7.38 -9.49 6.49
CA GLN A 26 -6.76 -8.38 7.20
C GLN A 26 -5.99 -8.89 8.43
N ARG A 27 -4.73 -8.49 8.55
CA ARG A 27 -3.93 -8.77 9.75
C ARG A 27 -4.45 -7.98 10.94
N ARG A 28 -4.42 -8.63 12.11
CA ARG A 28 -4.61 -7.94 13.39
C ARG A 28 -3.34 -7.19 13.74
N PHE A 29 -3.48 -5.90 14.03
CA PHE A 29 -2.39 -5.07 14.53
C PHE A 29 -2.56 -4.83 16.03
N ARG A 30 -1.45 -4.51 16.69
CA ARG A 30 -1.52 -4.03 18.07
C ARG A 30 -2.18 -2.65 18.09
N PRO A 31 -3.06 -2.33 19.04
CA PRO A 31 -3.78 -1.06 19.07
C PRO A 31 -2.89 0.18 18.97
N GLU A 32 -1.68 0.11 19.54
CA GLU A 32 -0.73 1.23 19.57
C GLU A 32 -0.14 1.56 18.18
N LEU A 33 -0.18 0.61 17.25
CA LEU A 33 0.31 0.79 15.88
C LEU A 33 -0.74 1.36 14.93
N ILE A 34 -2.04 1.26 15.27
CA ILE A 34 -3.13 1.70 14.39
C ILE A 34 -3.02 3.20 14.06
N PRO A 35 -2.82 4.11 15.04
CA PRO A 35 -2.69 5.54 14.73
C PRO A 35 -1.49 5.84 13.84
N GLN A 36 -0.40 5.09 13.99
CA GLN A 36 0.80 5.28 13.18
C GLN A 36 0.61 4.80 11.74
N ILE A 37 -0.16 3.73 11.54
CA ILE A 37 -0.59 3.26 10.21
C ILE A 37 -1.43 4.34 9.53
N GLU A 38 -2.44 4.87 10.22
CA GLU A 38 -3.33 5.91 9.67
C GLU A 38 -2.56 7.17 9.26
N VAL A 39 -1.64 7.65 10.12
CA VAL A 39 -0.81 8.83 9.82
C VAL A 39 0.01 8.62 8.54
N GLU A 40 0.65 7.47 8.36
CA GLU A 40 1.48 7.24 7.18
C GLU A 40 0.65 7.00 5.91
N VAL A 41 -0.48 6.29 6.03
CA VAL A 41 -1.43 6.12 4.92
C VAL A 41 -1.95 7.47 4.44
N ASN A 42 -2.34 8.36 5.35
CA ASN A 42 -2.80 9.70 5.00
C ASN A 42 -1.72 10.52 4.29
N LYS A 43 -0.46 10.48 4.76
CA LYS A 43 0.65 11.14 4.04
C LYS A 43 0.83 10.61 2.62
N LEU A 44 0.68 9.30 2.40
CA LEU A 44 0.78 8.71 1.06
C LEU A 44 -0.39 9.13 0.15
N ILE A 45 -1.58 9.32 0.72
CA ILE A 45 -2.75 9.87 0.01
C ILE A 45 -2.52 11.34 -0.36
N GLU A 46 -2.08 12.16 0.60
CA GLU A 46 -1.77 13.58 0.40
C GLU A 46 -0.67 13.80 -0.64
N ALA A 47 0.36 12.94 -0.65
CA ALA A 47 1.41 12.95 -1.66
C ALA A 47 0.93 12.45 -3.05
N GLY A 48 -0.28 11.90 -3.15
CA GLY A 48 -0.82 11.34 -4.39
C GLY A 48 -0.16 10.04 -4.83
N PHE A 49 0.51 9.31 -3.92
CA PHE A 49 1.12 8.02 -4.22
C PHE A 49 0.11 6.87 -4.18
N ILE A 50 -0.89 6.96 -3.29
CA ILE A 50 -1.99 5.98 -3.20
C ILE A 50 -3.34 6.70 -3.27
N ARG A 51 -4.40 5.93 -3.52
CA ARG A 51 -5.78 6.42 -3.59
C ARG A 51 -6.74 5.35 -3.10
N GLU A 52 -7.92 5.77 -2.65
CA GLU A 52 -8.99 4.86 -2.30
C GLU A 52 -9.52 4.10 -3.53
N VAL A 53 -9.84 2.82 -3.36
CA VAL A 53 -10.40 1.95 -4.41
C VAL A 53 -11.65 1.27 -3.88
N LYS A 54 -12.76 1.38 -4.64
CA LYS A 54 -14.02 0.71 -4.32
C LYS A 54 -14.04 -0.68 -4.95
N TYR A 55 -14.47 -1.68 -4.18
CA TYR A 55 -14.64 -3.08 -4.60
C TYR A 55 -13.38 -3.74 -5.21
N PRO A 56 -12.24 -3.76 -4.48
CA PRO A 56 -11.02 -4.37 -5.01
C PRO A 56 -11.19 -5.88 -5.20
N THR A 57 -10.63 -6.42 -6.29
CA THR A 57 -10.60 -7.86 -6.58
C THR A 57 -9.46 -8.57 -5.84
N TRP A 58 -8.45 -7.83 -5.38
CA TRP A 58 -7.30 -8.32 -4.60
C TRP A 58 -6.98 -7.36 -3.44
N ILE A 59 -6.40 -7.90 -2.37
CA ILE A 59 -5.96 -7.12 -1.20
C ILE A 59 -4.66 -7.74 -0.68
N ALA A 60 -3.66 -6.90 -0.43
CA ALA A 60 -2.43 -7.26 0.26
C ALA A 60 -2.40 -6.63 1.66
N ASN A 61 -1.81 -7.34 2.62
CA ASN A 61 -1.66 -6.84 3.98
C ASN A 61 -0.50 -5.86 4.10
N ILE A 62 -0.69 -4.83 4.94
CA ILE A 62 0.36 -3.91 5.36
C ILE A 62 1.24 -4.59 6.43
N VAL A 63 2.55 -4.40 6.35
CA VAL A 63 3.53 -4.89 7.33
C VAL A 63 4.31 -3.73 7.96
N PRO A 64 4.05 -3.38 9.23
CA PRO A 64 4.85 -2.38 9.94
C PRO A 64 6.25 -2.90 10.25
N VAL A 65 7.26 -2.15 9.85
CA VAL A 65 8.68 -2.39 10.12
C VAL A 65 9.23 -1.21 10.91
N ARG A 66 9.77 -1.48 12.09
CA ARG A 66 10.40 -0.45 12.93
C ARG A 66 11.76 -0.07 12.36
N LYS A 67 11.96 1.21 12.05
CA LYS A 67 13.26 1.78 11.67
C LYS A 67 14.13 2.05 12.90
N LYS A 68 15.44 2.19 12.69
CA LYS A 68 16.43 2.48 13.74
C LYS A 68 16.15 3.80 14.48
N ASN A 69 15.58 4.80 13.80
CA ASN A 69 15.20 6.09 14.37
C ASN A 69 13.89 6.05 15.18
N GLY A 70 13.28 4.87 15.35
CA GLY A 70 12.04 4.70 16.10
C GLY A 70 10.76 4.96 15.29
N SER A 71 10.84 5.44 14.05
CA SER A 71 9.68 5.54 13.16
C SER A 71 9.33 4.18 12.54
N PHE A 72 8.15 4.09 11.91
CA PHE A 72 7.75 2.90 11.17
C PHE A 72 7.81 3.16 9.67
N VAL A 73 8.10 2.10 8.91
CA VAL A 73 7.80 2.01 7.47
C VAL A 73 6.86 0.85 7.28
N PHE A 74 5.96 0.99 6.33
CA PHE A 74 4.98 0.00 5.99
C PHE A 74 5.35 -0.60 4.65
N VAL A 75 5.41 -1.94 4.60
CA VAL A 75 5.73 -2.74 3.41
C VAL A 75 4.50 -3.54 3.00
#